data_AF-A0A7K8A9U2-F1
#
_entry.id   AF-A0A7K8A9U2-F1
#
_cell.length_a   1.000
_cell.length_b   1.000
_cell.length_c   1.000
_cell.angle_alpha   90.00
_cell.angle_beta   90.00
_cell.angle_gamma   90.00
#
_symmetry.space_group_name_H-M   'P 1'
#
loop_
_entity.id
_entity.type
_entity.pdbx_description
1 polymer ?
#
loop_
_entity_poly.entity_id
_entity_poly.type
_entity_poly.pdbx_seq_one_letter_code
_entity_poly.pdbx_strand_id
1 'polypeptide(L)'
;MEDVIARMQDEKNGIPIRTVKSFLSKIPSVFSGSDIVQWLTKNLSIEDPVEALHLGTLMAAHGYFFPISDHVLTLKDDGTFYRFQTPYFWPSNCWEPENTDYAVYLCKRTMQNKARLELADYEAESLARLQRAFARKWEFIFMQAEAQAKVDKKRDKIERKILDSQERAFWDVHRPVPGCVNTTEVDIKKSSRMRNPHKTRKSVYGLQNDIRSHSPTHTPVPETKPPTEDELHQEIKHWQMQLDRHRLKMSKVAESLLAYTEQYLEYDPFLVPPDPSNPWISDDTTFWELEASKEPGQQRVKRWGFGMDEALKDPVGREQFLKFLESEFSSENLRFWLAVEDLKKRPIREVPARVQEIWQEFLAPGAPSAINLDSKSYDKTTQNVKEPGRYTFEDAQEHIYKLMKSDSYPRFIRSSAYQELLQAKKKLENTLDRRTSFEKFTRNVGKSLTSKRLTSLVQSY
;
A
#
# COMPACT_ATOMS: atom_id res chain seq x y z
N MET A 1 -18.90 8.94 -1.17
CA MET A 1 -19.06 10.22 -0.44
C MET A 1 -20.50 10.72 -0.52
N GLU A 2 -21.09 10.79 -1.71
CA GLU A 2 -22.49 11.24 -1.92
C GLU A 2 -23.52 10.44 -1.10
N ASP A 3 -23.40 9.11 -1.03
CA ASP A 3 -24.29 8.29 -0.20
C ASP A 3 -24.19 8.60 1.30
N VAL A 4 -23.01 9.03 1.76
CA VAL A 4 -22.82 9.48 3.14
C VAL A 4 -23.53 10.81 3.34
N ILE A 5 -23.38 11.75 2.39
CA ILE A 5 -24.05 13.05 2.40
C ILE A 5 -25.58 12.90 2.40
N ALA A 6 -26.12 11.97 1.60
CA ALA A 6 -27.56 11.68 1.58
C ALA A 6 -28.06 11.24 2.97
N ARG A 7 -27.30 10.36 3.65
CA ARG A 7 -27.61 9.93 5.03
C ARG A 7 -27.46 11.06 6.05
N MET A 8 -26.47 11.93 5.89
CA MET A 8 -26.29 13.11 6.75
C MET A 8 -27.43 14.13 6.62
N GLN A 9 -28.13 14.14 5.48
CA GLN A 9 -29.28 15.00 5.21
C GLN A 9 -30.63 14.34 5.50
N ASP A 10 -30.64 13.11 6.03
CA ASP A 10 -31.89 12.43 6.41
C ASP A 10 -32.67 13.23 7.46
N GLU A 11 -33.99 13.34 7.28
CA GLU A 11 -34.84 14.19 8.13
C GLU A 11 -34.89 13.73 9.59
N LYS A 12 -34.67 12.44 9.86
CA LYS A 12 -34.79 11.84 11.20
C LYS A 12 -33.44 11.51 11.82
N ASN A 13 -32.52 10.98 11.02
CA ASN A 13 -31.25 10.43 11.48
C ASN A 13 -30.04 11.26 11.03
N GLY A 14 -30.27 12.34 10.27
CA GLY A 14 -29.23 13.22 9.77
C GLY A 14 -28.68 14.19 10.83
N ILE A 15 -27.84 15.10 10.37
CA ILE A 15 -27.23 16.14 11.20
C ILE A 15 -28.25 17.25 11.46
N PRO A 16 -28.40 17.75 12.70
CA PRO A 16 -29.36 18.79 13.02
C PRO A 16 -28.98 20.12 12.36
N ILE A 17 -29.68 20.49 11.29
CA ILE A 17 -29.51 21.78 10.59
C ILE A 17 -30.24 22.89 11.37
N ARG A 18 -29.51 23.96 11.73
CA ARG A 18 -30.03 25.07 12.55
C ARG A 18 -29.91 26.42 11.84
N THR A 19 -30.70 27.38 12.32
CA THR A 19 -30.52 28.81 12.00
C THR A 19 -29.95 29.52 13.22
N VAL A 20 -28.72 30.00 13.13
CA VAL A 20 -28.03 30.68 14.23
C VAL A 20 -28.30 32.18 14.15
N LYS A 21 -28.72 32.78 15.27
CA LYS A 21 -28.98 34.22 15.39
C LYS A 21 -27.97 34.84 16.37
N SER A 22 -27.32 35.90 15.95
CA SER A 22 -26.51 36.79 16.78
C SER A 22 -27.02 38.23 16.65
N PHE A 23 -26.52 39.14 17.49
CA PHE A 23 -26.89 40.57 17.46
C PHE A 23 -26.67 41.20 16.07
N LEU A 24 -25.60 40.80 15.36
CA LEU A 24 -25.21 41.36 14.06
C LEU A 24 -25.69 40.54 12.86
N SER A 25 -26.11 39.29 13.04
CA SER A 25 -26.38 38.41 11.89
C SER A 25 -27.34 37.26 12.18
N LYS A 26 -28.10 36.87 11.15
CA LYS A 26 -28.87 35.62 11.11
C LYS A 26 -28.29 34.74 10.01
N ILE A 27 -27.79 33.56 10.37
CA ILE A 27 -27.16 32.60 9.46
C ILE A 27 -28.05 31.35 9.38
N PRO A 28 -28.82 31.19 8.30
CA PRO A 28 -29.69 30.03 8.13
C PRO A 28 -28.93 28.82 7.58
N SER A 29 -29.52 27.65 7.81
CA SER A 29 -29.12 26.36 7.23
C SER A 29 -27.64 26.04 7.43
N VAL A 30 -27.22 25.90 8.70
CA VAL A 30 -25.87 25.54 9.11
C VAL A 30 -25.88 24.48 10.21
N PHE A 31 -24.77 23.78 10.35
CA PHE A 31 -24.49 22.77 11.39
C PHE A 31 -23.03 22.94 11.85
N SER A 32 -22.70 22.46 13.06
CA SER A 32 -21.35 22.62 13.61
C SER A 32 -20.41 21.52 13.11
N GLY A 33 -19.11 21.81 13.15
CA GLY A 33 -18.07 20.84 12.82
C GLY A 33 -18.10 19.62 13.74
N SER A 34 -18.28 19.83 15.04
CA SER A 34 -18.44 18.75 16.01
C SER A 34 -19.66 17.85 15.75
N ASP A 35 -20.76 18.40 15.24
CA ASP A 35 -21.93 17.57 14.87
C ASP A 35 -21.60 16.62 13.71
N ILE A 36 -20.76 17.06 12.75
CA ILE A 36 -20.31 16.23 11.63
C ILE A 36 -19.42 15.10 12.12
N VAL A 37 -18.42 15.39 12.94
CA VAL A 37 -17.49 14.40 13.47
C VAL A 37 -18.25 13.35 14.28
N GLN A 38 -19.10 13.77 15.22
CA GLN A 38 -19.92 12.87 16.04
C GLN A 38 -20.86 12.00 15.18
N TRP A 39 -21.47 12.59 14.14
CA TRP A 39 -22.34 11.85 13.24
C TRP A 39 -21.56 10.77 12.47
N LEU A 40 -20.36 11.09 11.96
CA LEU A 40 -19.49 10.13 11.26
C LEU A 40 -19.03 9.02 12.19
N THR A 41 -18.52 9.35 13.38
CA THR A 41 -18.12 8.38 14.42
C THR A 41 -19.23 7.38 14.72
N LYS A 42 -20.45 7.88 14.96
CA LYS A 42 -21.60 7.03 15.30
C LYS A 42 -22.13 6.20 14.13
N ASN A 43 -22.33 6.81 12.96
CA ASN A 43 -23.06 6.16 11.86
C ASN A 43 -22.17 5.31 10.95
N LEU A 44 -20.84 5.51 11.03
CA LEU A 44 -19.86 4.70 10.32
C LEU A 44 -19.06 3.78 11.26
N SER A 45 -19.38 3.76 12.56
CA SER A 45 -18.70 2.95 13.58
C SER A 45 -17.18 3.17 13.61
N ILE A 46 -16.75 4.43 13.53
CA ILE A 46 -15.34 4.80 13.55
C ILE A 46 -14.90 4.92 15.01
N GLU A 47 -13.90 4.13 15.43
CA GLU A 47 -13.42 4.10 16.81
C GLU A 47 -12.52 5.31 17.14
N ASP A 48 -11.62 5.69 16.22
CA ASP A 48 -10.71 6.82 16.39
C ASP A 48 -11.36 8.14 15.90
N PRO A 49 -11.60 9.13 16.78
CA PRO A 49 -12.11 10.44 16.37
C PRO A 49 -11.25 11.14 15.30
N VAL A 50 -9.95 10.89 15.26
CA VAL A 50 -9.04 11.46 14.26
C VAL A 50 -9.34 10.93 12.86
N GLU A 51 -9.70 9.65 12.74
CA GLU A 51 -10.12 9.05 11.47
C GLU A 51 -11.43 9.68 10.97
N ALA A 52 -12.40 9.88 11.87
CA ALA A 52 -13.67 10.52 11.52
C ALA A 52 -13.48 11.98 11.07
N LEU A 53 -12.64 12.74 11.79
CA LEU A 53 -12.27 14.11 11.43
C LEU A 53 -11.53 14.16 10.08
N HIS A 54 -10.62 13.21 9.83
CA HIS A 54 -9.90 13.12 8.56
C HIS A 54 -10.84 12.81 7.39
N LEU A 55 -11.72 11.82 7.53
CA LEU A 55 -12.74 11.49 6.52
C LEU A 55 -13.63 12.69 6.23
N GLY A 56 -14.11 13.37 7.26
CA GLY A 56 -14.92 14.58 7.11
C GLY A 56 -14.15 15.71 6.41
N THR A 57 -12.87 15.88 6.73
CA THR A 57 -11.99 16.85 6.04
C THR A 57 -11.84 16.52 4.55
N LEU A 58 -11.69 15.24 4.19
CA LEU A 58 -11.64 14.83 2.79
C LEU A 58 -12.97 15.13 2.08
N MET A 59 -14.12 14.88 2.72
CA MET A 59 -15.43 15.21 2.14
C MET A 59 -15.62 16.71 1.94
N ALA A 60 -15.11 17.54 2.85
CA ALA A 60 -15.09 18.99 2.69
C ALA A 60 -14.20 19.43 1.52
N ALA A 61 -12.99 18.88 1.41
CA ALA A 61 -12.02 19.18 0.36
C ALA A 61 -12.51 18.79 -1.05
N HIS A 62 -13.44 17.82 -1.15
CA HIS A 62 -14.12 17.47 -2.41
C HIS A 62 -15.39 18.30 -2.67
N GLY A 63 -15.71 19.24 -1.78
CA GLY A 63 -16.79 20.21 -1.97
C GLY A 63 -18.19 19.70 -1.64
N TYR A 64 -18.34 18.66 -0.80
CA TYR A 64 -19.68 18.18 -0.43
C TYR A 64 -20.35 18.98 0.69
N PHE A 65 -19.54 19.56 1.57
CA PHE A 65 -19.92 20.61 2.51
C PHE A 65 -18.72 21.53 2.70
N PHE A 66 -18.96 22.75 3.17
CA PHE A 66 -17.91 23.77 3.24
C PHE A 66 -18.09 24.68 4.46
N PRO A 67 -16.99 25.18 5.06
CA PRO A 67 -17.06 26.17 6.11
C PRO A 67 -17.61 27.49 5.55
N ILE A 68 -18.55 28.12 6.25
CA ILE A 68 -19.22 29.31 5.71
C ILE A 68 -18.36 30.57 5.72
N SER A 69 -17.28 30.58 6.51
CA SER A 69 -16.45 31.75 6.83
C SER A 69 -14.98 31.61 6.42
N ASP A 70 -14.62 30.53 5.73
CA ASP A 70 -13.23 30.23 5.34
C ASP A 70 -13.21 29.69 3.90
N HIS A 71 -12.16 30.02 3.15
CA HIS A 71 -11.88 29.50 1.81
C HIS A 71 -11.16 28.15 1.85
N VAL A 72 -10.51 27.82 2.97
CA VAL A 72 -9.84 26.53 3.16
C VAL A 72 -10.87 25.46 3.51
N LEU A 73 -11.06 24.49 2.62
CA LEU A 73 -12.06 23.42 2.73
C LEU A 73 -11.59 22.29 3.66
N THR A 74 -11.51 22.57 4.96
CA THR A 74 -11.19 21.59 6.00
C THR A 74 -12.28 21.49 7.05
N LEU A 75 -12.42 20.33 7.69
CA LEU A 75 -13.29 20.15 8.85
C LEU A 75 -12.51 20.44 10.14
N LYS A 76 -13.16 21.11 11.09
CA LYS A 76 -12.67 21.38 12.44
C LYS A 76 -13.65 20.77 13.43
N ASP A 77 -13.16 20.04 14.42
CA ASP A 77 -13.99 19.44 15.48
C ASP A 77 -14.31 20.48 16.56
N ASP A 78 -15.06 21.50 16.18
CA ASP A 78 -15.43 22.62 17.04
C ASP A 78 -16.78 23.24 16.60
N GLY A 79 -17.09 24.41 17.16
CA GLY A 79 -18.30 25.18 16.84
C GLY A 79 -18.28 25.87 15.47
N THR A 80 -17.30 25.64 14.60
CA THR A 80 -17.24 26.22 13.24
C THR A 80 -18.46 25.77 12.44
N PHE A 81 -19.09 26.69 11.71
CA PHE A 81 -20.31 26.42 10.95
C PHE A 81 -20.01 25.98 9.52
N TYR A 82 -20.69 24.90 9.12
CA TYR A 82 -20.63 24.33 7.77
C TYR A 82 -22.00 24.35 7.09
N ARG A 83 -21.99 24.17 5.78
CA ARG A 83 -23.20 24.02 4.95
C ARG A 83 -22.98 22.95 3.89
N PHE A 84 -24.02 22.19 3.58
CA PHE A 84 -24.01 21.27 2.45
C PHE A 84 -23.95 22.01 1.10
N GLN A 85 -23.18 21.44 0.17
CA GLN A 85 -23.15 21.87 -1.22
C GLN A 85 -24.36 21.35 -1.97
N THR A 86 -24.85 22.13 -2.94
CA THR A 86 -25.92 21.69 -3.84
C THR A 86 -25.41 20.59 -4.79
N PRO A 87 -26.21 19.54 -5.08
CA PRO A 87 -25.83 18.48 -6.01
C PRO A 87 -25.40 18.97 -7.40
N TYR A 88 -25.85 20.16 -7.83
CA TYR A 88 -25.40 20.78 -9.07
C TYR A 88 -23.87 20.99 -9.11
N PHE A 89 -23.28 21.40 -7.98
CA PHE A 89 -21.84 21.66 -7.87
C PHE A 89 -21.02 20.46 -7.37
N TRP A 90 -21.61 19.26 -7.29
CA TRP A 90 -20.85 18.07 -6.89
C TRP A 90 -19.82 17.67 -7.96
N PRO A 91 -18.64 17.16 -7.54
CA PRO A 91 -17.57 16.80 -8.46
C PRO A 91 -17.93 15.65 -9.40
N SER A 92 -18.87 14.77 -9.03
CA SER A 92 -19.38 13.68 -9.87
C SER A 92 -20.06 14.15 -11.15
N ASN A 93 -20.52 15.41 -11.19
CA ASN A 93 -21.03 16.04 -12.41
C ASN A 93 -19.94 16.29 -13.47
N CYS A 94 -18.68 15.90 -13.20
CA CYS A 94 -17.54 15.95 -14.11
C CYS A 94 -17.25 17.39 -14.59
N TRP A 95 -17.19 18.33 -13.65
CA TRP A 95 -16.87 19.72 -13.92
C TRP A 95 -15.41 19.88 -14.35
N GLU A 96 -15.19 20.52 -15.50
CA GLU A 96 -13.89 21.03 -15.95
C GLU A 96 -14.01 22.55 -16.19
N PRO A 97 -14.16 23.38 -15.14
CA PRO A 97 -14.46 24.79 -15.30
C PRO A 97 -13.28 25.55 -15.90
N GLU A 98 -13.58 26.38 -16.90
CA GLU A 98 -12.56 27.11 -17.66
C GLU A 98 -12.10 28.37 -16.93
N ASN A 99 -10.94 28.90 -17.33
CA ASN A 99 -10.44 30.17 -16.82
C ASN A 99 -11.36 31.35 -17.16
N THR A 100 -12.11 31.28 -18.27
CA THR A 100 -13.11 32.29 -18.63
C THR A 100 -14.24 32.32 -17.61
N ASP A 101 -14.74 31.16 -17.18
CA ASP A 101 -15.78 31.05 -16.16
C ASP A 101 -15.30 31.65 -14.82
N TYR A 102 -14.07 31.34 -14.42
CA TYR A 102 -13.50 31.90 -13.18
C TYR A 102 -13.33 33.43 -13.24
N ALA A 103 -12.97 33.97 -14.41
CA ALA A 103 -12.88 35.42 -14.61
C ALA A 103 -14.25 36.10 -14.45
N VAL A 104 -15.33 35.50 -14.99
CA VAL A 104 -16.71 35.99 -14.80
C VAL A 104 -17.08 35.99 -13.32
N TYR A 105 -16.79 34.91 -12.60
CA TYR A 105 -17.04 34.79 -11.16
C TYR A 105 -16.34 35.90 -10.35
N LEU A 106 -15.03 36.06 -10.52
CA LEU A 106 -14.24 37.06 -9.80
C LEU A 106 -14.69 38.48 -10.16
N CYS A 107 -14.93 38.76 -11.44
CA CYS A 107 -15.46 40.05 -11.89
C CYS A 107 -16.82 40.34 -11.22
N LYS A 108 -17.75 39.37 -11.25
CA LYS A 108 -19.07 39.49 -10.61
C LYS A 108 -18.95 39.83 -9.12
N ARG A 109 -18.01 39.21 -8.40
CA ARG A 109 -17.77 39.48 -6.97
C ARG A 109 -17.30 40.91 -6.70
N THR A 110 -16.35 41.42 -7.48
CA THR A 110 -15.86 42.79 -7.34
C THR A 110 -16.96 43.84 -7.54
N MET A 111 -17.96 43.55 -8.37
CA MET A 111 -19.07 44.47 -8.66
C MET A 111 -20.12 44.58 -7.54
N GLN A 112 -20.11 43.68 -6.55
CA GLN A 112 -21.15 43.64 -5.52
C GLN A 112 -20.95 44.64 -4.38
N ASN A 113 -19.76 45.22 -4.23
CA ASN A 113 -19.40 46.21 -3.20
C ASN A 113 -19.86 45.81 -1.78
N LYS A 114 -19.61 44.55 -1.39
CA LYS A 114 -19.91 44.02 -0.04
C LYS A 114 -18.64 43.40 0.54
N ALA A 115 -18.28 43.79 1.77
CA ALA A 115 -17.11 43.24 2.47
C ALA A 115 -17.08 41.69 2.50
N ARG A 116 -18.23 41.03 2.69
CA ARG A 116 -18.33 39.55 2.68
C ARG A 116 -17.98 38.88 1.34
N LEU A 117 -17.90 39.64 0.25
CA LEU A 117 -17.61 39.18 -1.12
C LEU A 117 -16.32 39.77 -1.66
N GLU A 118 -15.62 40.57 -0.84
CA GLU A 118 -14.31 41.11 -1.16
C GLU A 118 -13.36 39.98 -1.53
N LEU A 119 -12.51 40.21 -2.52
CA LEU A 119 -11.57 39.20 -2.98
C LEU A 119 -10.47 39.03 -1.94
N ALA A 120 -10.12 37.77 -1.64
CA ALA A 120 -8.87 37.51 -0.93
C ALA A 120 -7.67 37.84 -1.83
N ASP A 121 -6.48 38.01 -1.25
CA ASP A 121 -5.27 38.41 -2.00
C ASP A 121 -4.97 37.46 -3.17
N TYR A 122 -5.04 36.14 -2.95
CA TYR A 122 -4.82 35.15 -4.01
C TYR A 122 -5.87 35.21 -5.14
N GLU A 123 -7.10 35.61 -4.82
CA GLU A 123 -8.18 35.81 -5.79
C GLU A 123 -7.95 37.08 -6.59
N ALA A 124 -7.51 38.17 -5.94
CA ALA A 124 -7.17 39.43 -6.60
C ALA A 124 -5.97 39.26 -7.55
N GLU A 125 -4.94 38.52 -7.15
CA GLU A 125 -3.84 38.14 -8.03
C GLU A 125 -4.31 37.28 -9.22
N SER A 126 -5.22 36.33 -8.97
CA SER A 126 -5.81 35.51 -10.02
C SER A 126 -6.59 36.36 -11.01
N LEU A 127 -7.40 37.30 -10.53
CA LEU A 127 -8.13 38.25 -11.37
C LEU A 127 -7.17 39.08 -12.22
N ALA A 128 -6.09 39.61 -11.66
CA ALA A 128 -5.08 40.38 -12.39
C ALA A 128 -4.38 39.55 -13.48
N ARG A 129 -4.11 38.25 -13.22
CA ARG A 129 -3.59 37.33 -14.25
C ARG A 129 -4.60 37.10 -15.38
N LEU A 130 -5.87 36.89 -15.03
CA LEU A 130 -6.94 36.65 -16.00
C LEU A 130 -7.25 37.88 -16.85
N GLN A 131 -7.24 39.08 -16.27
CA GLN A 131 -7.39 40.34 -16.99
C GLN A 131 -6.29 40.52 -18.04
N ARG A 132 -5.04 40.18 -17.71
CA ARG A 132 -3.93 40.17 -18.67
C ARG A 132 -4.14 39.12 -19.77
N ALA A 133 -4.52 37.89 -19.40
CA ALA A 133 -4.73 36.80 -20.34
C ALA A 133 -5.90 37.05 -21.31
N PHE A 134 -6.96 37.69 -20.84
CA PHE A 134 -8.21 37.91 -21.59
C PHE A 134 -8.45 39.38 -21.96
N ALA A 135 -7.40 40.22 -22.00
CA ALA A 135 -7.53 41.66 -22.20
C ALA A 135 -8.43 42.06 -23.40
N ARG A 136 -8.32 41.35 -24.54
CA ARG A 136 -9.13 41.60 -25.75
C ARG A 136 -10.59 41.17 -25.65
N LYS A 137 -10.91 40.26 -24.72
CA LYS A 137 -12.27 39.72 -24.51
C LYS A 137 -12.87 40.21 -23.19
N TRP A 138 -12.20 41.10 -22.47
CA TRP A 138 -12.58 41.50 -21.12
C TRP A 138 -13.96 42.16 -21.07
N GLU A 139 -14.32 42.95 -22.09
CA GLU A 139 -15.65 43.56 -22.19
C GLU A 139 -16.78 42.53 -22.19
N PHE A 140 -16.60 41.37 -22.86
CA PHE A 140 -17.58 40.29 -22.87
C PHE A 140 -17.68 39.60 -21.50
N ILE A 141 -16.55 39.39 -20.83
CA ILE A 141 -16.50 38.83 -19.46
C ILE A 141 -17.24 39.75 -18.50
N PHE A 142 -17.00 41.07 -18.59
CA PHE A 142 -17.68 42.07 -17.77
C PHE A 142 -19.17 42.10 -18.04
N MET A 143 -19.59 42.08 -19.31
CA MET A 143 -21.01 42.07 -19.70
C MET A 143 -21.74 40.83 -19.17
N GLN A 144 -21.09 39.67 -19.23
CA GLN A 144 -21.62 38.41 -18.69
C GLN A 144 -21.72 38.45 -17.15
N ALA A 145 -20.68 38.96 -16.47
CA ALA A 145 -20.69 39.14 -15.02
C ALA A 145 -21.79 40.12 -14.56
N GLU A 146 -21.99 41.21 -15.30
CA GLU A 146 -23.05 42.19 -15.02
C GLU A 146 -24.45 41.57 -15.20
N ALA A 147 -24.67 40.83 -16.28
CA ALA A 147 -25.93 40.12 -16.54
C ALA A 147 -26.25 39.13 -15.41
N GLN A 148 -25.26 38.35 -14.96
CA GLN A 148 -25.42 37.43 -13.84
C GLN A 148 -25.71 38.18 -12.53
N ALA A 149 -24.99 39.27 -12.23
CA ALA A 149 -25.24 40.08 -11.05
C ALA A 149 -26.66 40.70 -11.04
N LYS A 150 -27.20 41.06 -12.21
CA LYS A 150 -28.59 41.53 -12.37
C LYS A 150 -29.60 40.43 -12.04
N VAL A 151 -29.35 39.19 -12.45
CA VAL A 151 -30.18 38.02 -12.08
C VAL A 151 -30.11 37.76 -10.58
N ASP A 152 -28.91 37.74 -10.01
CA ASP A 152 -28.68 37.49 -8.58
C ASP A 152 -29.37 38.56 -7.71
N LYS A 153 -29.48 39.81 -8.20
CA LYS A 153 -30.18 40.90 -7.50
C LYS A 153 -31.69 40.69 -7.36
N LYS A 154 -32.33 39.92 -8.26
CA LYS A 154 -33.76 39.63 -8.23
C LYS A 154 -34.15 38.60 -7.17
N ARG A 155 -33.19 37.82 -6.67
CA ARG A 155 -33.38 36.81 -5.63
C ARG A 155 -33.54 37.44 -4.26
N ASP A 156 -34.21 36.76 -3.33
CA ASP A 156 -34.29 37.25 -1.95
C ASP A 156 -32.90 37.31 -1.29
N LYS A 157 -32.77 38.12 -0.23
CA LYS A 157 -31.46 38.38 0.40
C LYS A 157 -30.84 37.12 1.02
N ILE A 158 -31.67 36.23 1.57
CA ILE A 158 -31.23 35.01 2.25
C ILE A 158 -30.80 33.96 1.22
N GLU A 159 -31.67 33.68 0.24
CA GLU A 159 -31.40 32.75 -0.86
C GLU A 159 -30.12 33.14 -1.60
N ARG A 160 -29.97 34.42 -1.95
CA ARG A 160 -28.75 34.95 -2.59
C ARG A 160 -27.50 34.73 -1.75
N LYS A 161 -27.55 34.91 -0.42
CA LYS A 161 -26.39 34.67 0.47
C LYS A 161 -26.00 33.20 0.48
N ILE A 162 -26.96 32.28 0.38
CA ILE A 162 -26.69 30.84 0.30
C ILE A 162 -26.06 30.50 -1.05
N LEU A 163 -26.67 30.94 -2.16
CA LEU A 163 -26.17 30.70 -3.51
C LEU A 163 -24.76 31.27 -3.71
N ASP A 164 -24.51 32.51 -3.28
CA ASP A 164 -23.16 33.12 -3.32
C ASP A 164 -22.11 32.23 -2.61
N SER A 165 -22.48 31.65 -1.46
CA SER A 165 -21.56 30.80 -0.68
C SER A 165 -21.35 29.42 -1.29
N GLN A 166 -22.36 28.86 -1.96
CA GLN A 166 -22.26 27.59 -2.67
C GLN A 166 -21.39 27.71 -3.92
N GLU A 167 -21.55 28.81 -4.67
CA GLU A 167 -20.71 29.14 -5.82
C GLU A 167 -19.26 29.42 -5.39
N ARG A 168 -19.03 30.11 -4.26
CA ARG A 168 -17.69 30.26 -3.67
C ARG A 168 -17.07 28.90 -3.36
N ALA A 169 -17.78 28.03 -2.65
CA ALA A 169 -17.26 26.71 -2.28
C ALA A 169 -16.97 25.82 -3.50
N PHE A 170 -17.71 25.96 -4.61
CA PHE A 170 -17.37 25.32 -5.87
C PHE A 170 -15.99 25.78 -6.38
N TRP A 171 -15.75 27.09 -6.39
CA TRP A 171 -14.46 27.64 -6.81
C TRP A 171 -13.32 27.32 -5.84
N ASP A 172 -13.59 27.19 -4.54
CA ASP A 172 -12.59 26.76 -3.56
C ASP A 172 -12.09 25.32 -3.81
N VAL A 173 -12.88 24.47 -4.49
CA VAL A 173 -12.42 23.14 -4.97
C VAL A 173 -11.59 23.28 -6.25
N HIS A 174 -12.10 24.01 -7.24
CA HIS A 174 -11.52 24.03 -8.58
C HIS A 174 -10.36 25.04 -8.76
N ARG A 175 -10.24 26.01 -7.86
CA ARG A 175 -9.21 27.06 -7.79
C ARG A 175 -8.84 27.24 -6.31
N PRO A 176 -8.25 26.21 -5.68
CA PRO A 176 -8.03 26.18 -4.24
C PRO A 176 -7.06 27.27 -3.78
N VAL A 177 -7.16 27.61 -2.49
CA VAL A 177 -6.20 28.50 -1.82
C VAL A 177 -4.78 27.96 -2.02
N PRO A 178 -3.78 28.79 -2.37
CA PRO A 178 -2.39 28.34 -2.51
C PRO A 178 -1.90 27.59 -1.26
N GLY A 179 -1.32 26.41 -1.47
CA GLY A 179 -0.87 25.51 -0.40
C GLY A 179 -1.88 24.39 -0.05
N CYS A 180 -3.14 24.50 -0.47
CA CYS A 180 -4.11 23.41 -0.36
C CYS A 180 -3.91 22.38 -1.49
N VAL A 181 -4.22 21.12 -1.19
CA VAL A 181 -4.25 20.04 -2.19
C VAL A 181 -5.38 20.30 -3.17
N ASN A 182 -5.08 20.22 -4.48
CA ASN A 182 -6.09 20.29 -5.52
C ASN A 182 -6.72 18.91 -5.73
N THR A 183 -7.91 18.70 -5.15
CA THR A 183 -8.62 17.41 -5.22
C THR A 183 -9.14 17.05 -6.62
N THR A 184 -9.04 17.97 -7.58
CA THR A 184 -9.41 17.72 -8.98
C THR A 184 -8.29 17.12 -9.83
N GLU A 185 -7.07 17.06 -9.30
CA GLU A 185 -5.94 16.43 -9.97
C GLU A 185 -6.11 14.90 -10.01
N VAL A 186 -6.00 14.32 -11.20
CA VAL A 186 -6.14 12.87 -11.44
C VAL A 186 -4.82 12.25 -11.89
N ASP A 187 -4.55 11.03 -11.43
CA ASP A 187 -3.39 10.26 -11.89
C ASP A 187 -3.41 10.12 -13.42
N ILE A 188 -2.28 10.37 -14.08
CA ILE A 188 -2.13 10.29 -15.53
C ILE A 188 -2.55 8.94 -16.10
N LYS A 189 -2.34 7.85 -15.35
CA LYS A 189 -2.76 6.48 -15.71
C LYS A 189 -4.29 6.32 -15.74
N LYS A 190 -5.01 7.15 -15.00
CA LYS A 190 -6.49 7.15 -14.93
C LYS A 190 -7.12 8.16 -15.89
N SER A 191 -6.39 9.23 -16.24
CA SER A 191 -6.87 10.29 -17.14
C SER A 191 -7.30 9.78 -18.53
N SER A 192 -6.58 8.81 -19.10
CA SER A 192 -6.91 8.25 -20.43
C SER A 192 -8.17 7.37 -20.44
N ARG A 193 -8.48 6.69 -19.34
CA ARG A 193 -9.62 5.77 -19.22
C ARG A 193 -10.95 6.49 -18.95
N MET A 194 -10.89 7.74 -18.46
CA MET A 194 -12.08 8.55 -18.17
C MET A 194 -12.61 9.34 -19.36
N ARG A 195 -11.84 9.44 -20.47
CA ARG A 195 -12.31 10.00 -21.74
C ARG A 195 -13.27 9.05 -22.43
N ASN A 196 -14.47 8.92 -21.87
CA ASN A 196 -15.60 8.41 -22.61
C ASN A 196 -16.06 9.53 -23.56
N PRO A 197 -16.00 9.36 -24.89
CA PRO A 197 -16.29 10.42 -25.87
C PRO A 197 -17.72 10.99 -25.78
N HIS A 198 -18.61 10.36 -25.01
CA HIS A 198 -20.00 10.77 -24.80
C HIS A 198 -20.23 11.72 -23.61
N LYS A 199 -19.22 12.05 -22.79
CA LYS A 199 -19.36 13.08 -21.75
C LYS A 199 -19.02 14.45 -22.30
N THR A 200 -20.04 15.22 -22.70
CA THR A 200 -19.92 16.62 -23.10
C THR A 200 -19.37 17.46 -21.94
N ARG A 201 -18.39 18.33 -22.24
CA ARG A 201 -17.86 19.32 -21.29
C ARG A 201 -18.98 20.26 -20.85
N LYS A 202 -19.23 20.37 -19.55
CA LYS A 202 -20.22 21.30 -18.99
C LYS A 202 -19.53 22.62 -18.62
N SER A 203 -19.98 23.73 -19.22
CA SER A 203 -19.60 25.08 -18.80
C SER A 203 -20.51 25.52 -17.64
N VAL A 204 -19.94 26.25 -16.67
CA VAL A 204 -20.67 26.75 -15.49
C VAL A 204 -21.64 27.88 -15.87
N TYR A 205 -21.29 28.70 -16.86
CA TYR A 205 -22.08 29.88 -17.27
C TYR A 205 -22.52 29.86 -18.74
N GLY A 206 -22.39 28.73 -19.43
CA GLY A 206 -22.84 28.56 -20.81
C GLY A 206 -24.37 28.63 -20.94
N LEU A 207 -24.86 29.17 -22.06
CA LEU A 207 -26.28 29.12 -22.42
C LEU A 207 -26.72 27.65 -22.54
N GLN A 208 -27.62 27.25 -21.64
CA GLN A 208 -28.14 25.89 -21.56
C GLN A 208 -29.15 25.67 -22.68
N ASN A 209 -28.67 25.39 -23.89
CA ASN A 209 -29.53 25.00 -25.03
C ASN A 209 -29.93 23.52 -25.01
N ASP A 210 -29.48 22.73 -24.03
CA ASP A 210 -29.93 21.36 -23.86
C ASP A 210 -31.02 21.27 -22.80
N ILE A 211 -32.27 21.36 -23.26
CA ILE A 211 -33.40 20.76 -22.57
C ILE A 211 -33.19 19.24 -22.60
N ARG A 212 -32.51 18.72 -21.60
CA ARG A 212 -32.59 17.30 -21.23
C ARG A 212 -32.90 17.19 -19.75
N SER A 213 -34.20 17.14 -19.47
CA SER A 213 -34.78 16.63 -18.23
C SER A 213 -34.46 15.14 -18.11
N HIS A 214 -33.24 14.79 -17.72
CA HIS A 214 -32.93 13.43 -17.28
C HIS A 214 -32.15 13.51 -15.97
N SER A 215 -32.79 13.01 -14.92
CA SER A 215 -32.15 12.62 -13.66
C SER A 215 -30.87 11.82 -13.94
N PRO A 216 -29.83 11.90 -13.09
CA PRO A 216 -28.53 11.26 -13.33
C PRO A 216 -28.54 9.73 -13.16
N THR A 217 -29.70 9.08 -13.20
CA THR A 217 -29.86 7.66 -12.85
C THR A 217 -29.86 6.70 -14.04
N HIS A 218 -29.72 7.17 -15.28
CA HIS A 218 -29.62 6.27 -16.44
C HIS A 218 -28.32 6.49 -17.20
N THR A 219 -27.29 5.74 -16.82
CA THR A 219 -26.34 5.23 -17.80
C THR A 219 -27.13 4.39 -18.81
N PRO A 220 -27.07 4.63 -20.13
CA PRO A 220 -27.57 3.66 -21.08
C PRO A 220 -26.81 2.37 -20.83
N VAL A 221 -27.56 1.29 -20.56
CA VAL A 221 -27.00 -0.06 -20.48
C VAL A 221 -26.21 -0.27 -21.77
N PRO A 222 -24.92 -0.67 -21.72
CA PRO A 222 -24.20 -0.99 -22.94
C PRO A 222 -25.03 -2.02 -23.69
N GLU A 223 -25.39 -1.76 -24.94
CA GLU A 223 -25.99 -2.77 -25.79
C GLU A 223 -25.02 -3.94 -25.84
N THR A 224 -25.35 -5.00 -25.09
CA THR A 224 -24.60 -6.25 -25.11
C THR A 224 -24.81 -6.84 -26.48
N LYS A 225 -23.89 -6.54 -27.40
CA LYS A 225 -23.84 -7.21 -28.69
C LYS A 225 -23.74 -8.72 -28.40
N PRO A 226 -24.54 -9.56 -29.08
CA PRO A 226 -24.39 -10.99 -28.93
C PRO A 226 -22.94 -11.38 -29.27
N PRO A 227 -22.30 -12.23 -28.46
CA PRO A 227 -20.92 -12.63 -28.72
C PRO A 227 -20.85 -13.36 -30.06
N THR A 228 -19.74 -13.16 -30.75
CA THR A 228 -19.41 -13.89 -31.98
C THR A 228 -19.08 -15.35 -31.67
N GLU A 229 -19.16 -16.21 -32.68
CA GLU A 229 -18.83 -17.64 -32.54
C GLU A 229 -17.36 -17.84 -32.07
N ASP A 230 -16.44 -17.01 -32.56
CA ASP A 230 -15.03 -17.04 -32.14
C ASP A 230 -14.84 -16.67 -30.66
N GLU A 231 -15.58 -15.66 -30.18
CA GLU A 231 -15.58 -15.27 -28.76
C GLU A 231 -16.11 -16.42 -27.88
N LEU A 232 -17.20 -17.09 -28.32
CA LEU A 232 -17.75 -18.25 -27.61
C LEU A 232 -16.74 -19.41 -27.56
N HIS A 233 -16.03 -19.69 -28.67
CA HIS A 233 -14.98 -20.72 -28.67
C HIS A 233 -13.83 -20.39 -27.72
N GLN A 234 -13.41 -19.12 -27.64
CA GLN A 234 -12.40 -18.68 -26.68
C GLN A 234 -12.89 -18.81 -25.24
N GLU A 235 -14.14 -18.46 -24.96
CA GLU A 235 -14.74 -18.64 -23.63
C GLU A 235 -14.79 -20.11 -23.23
N ILE A 236 -15.24 -21.01 -24.13
CA ILE A 236 -15.26 -22.46 -23.86
C ILE A 236 -13.86 -22.96 -23.53
N LYS A 237 -12.85 -22.59 -24.33
CA LYS A 237 -11.45 -22.98 -24.07
C LYS A 237 -10.95 -22.44 -22.73
N HIS A 238 -11.28 -21.19 -22.41
CA HIS A 238 -10.93 -20.58 -21.13
C HIS A 238 -11.55 -21.36 -19.96
N TRP A 239 -12.85 -21.64 -20.02
CA TRP A 239 -13.56 -22.35 -18.97
C TRP A 239 -13.07 -23.78 -18.80
N GLN A 240 -12.78 -24.48 -19.90
CA GLN A 240 -12.18 -25.81 -19.85
C GLN A 240 -10.84 -25.78 -19.09
N MET A 241 -9.95 -24.83 -19.43
CA MET A 241 -8.70 -24.64 -18.72
C MET A 241 -8.91 -24.36 -17.22
N GLN A 242 -9.95 -23.61 -16.84
CA GLN A 242 -10.24 -23.36 -15.42
C GLN A 242 -10.74 -24.61 -14.71
N LEU A 243 -11.49 -25.48 -15.37
CA LEU A 243 -11.98 -26.74 -14.81
C LEU A 243 -10.86 -27.74 -14.57
N ASP A 244 -9.88 -27.80 -15.47
CA ASP A 244 -8.73 -28.72 -15.39
C ASP A 244 -7.74 -28.35 -14.25
N ARG A 245 -7.86 -27.14 -13.67
CA ARG A 245 -7.03 -26.73 -12.53
C ARG A 245 -7.43 -27.50 -11.27
N HIS A 246 -6.48 -28.26 -10.73
CA HIS A 246 -6.60 -28.93 -9.44
C HIS A 246 -6.76 -27.90 -8.32
N ARG A 247 -7.81 -28.06 -7.51
CA ARG A 247 -8.14 -27.17 -6.39
C ARG A 247 -8.03 -27.91 -5.06
N LEU A 248 -7.69 -27.18 -4.01
CA LEU A 248 -7.72 -27.68 -2.63
C LEU A 248 -8.99 -27.20 -1.93
N LYS A 249 -9.44 -27.96 -0.93
CA LYS A 249 -10.53 -27.53 -0.04
C LYS A 249 -10.10 -26.31 0.77
N MET A 250 -11.02 -25.39 1.02
CA MET A 250 -10.74 -24.18 1.81
C MET A 250 -10.23 -24.47 3.21
N SER A 251 -10.68 -25.55 3.86
CA SER A 251 -10.13 -25.96 5.16
C SER A 251 -8.65 -26.28 5.08
N LYS A 252 -8.21 -27.01 4.04
CA LYS A 252 -6.79 -27.32 3.83
C LYS A 252 -5.95 -26.10 3.49
N VAL A 253 -6.48 -25.18 2.69
CA VAL A 253 -5.81 -23.91 2.41
C VAL A 253 -5.65 -23.09 3.69
N ALA A 254 -6.73 -22.90 4.45
CA ALA A 254 -6.70 -22.12 5.70
C ALA A 254 -5.77 -22.74 6.74
N GLU A 255 -5.87 -24.05 7.00
CA GLU A 255 -4.96 -24.78 7.90
C GLU A 255 -3.49 -24.56 7.50
N SER A 256 -3.16 -24.66 6.21
CA SER A 256 -1.79 -24.48 5.73
C SER A 256 -1.27 -23.05 5.88
N LEU A 257 -2.10 -22.04 5.61
CA LEU A 257 -1.71 -20.63 5.71
C LEU A 257 -1.53 -20.21 7.17
N LEU A 258 -2.41 -20.68 8.06
CA LEU A 258 -2.31 -20.43 9.50
C LEU A 258 -1.04 -21.07 10.07
N ALA A 259 -0.79 -22.35 9.77
CA ALA A 259 0.39 -23.05 10.24
C ALA A 259 1.69 -22.42 9.71
N TYR A 260 1.71 -22.00 8.43
CA TYR A 260 2.86 -21.28 7.88
C TYR A 260 3.07 -19.95 8.60
N THR A 261 2.01 -19.17 8.82
CA THR A 261 2.12 -17.87 9.52
C THR A 261 2.63 -18.06 10.96
N GLU A 262 2.07 -19.02 11.69
CA GLU A 262 2.49 -19.35 13.06
C GLU A 262 3.95 -19.78 13.14
N GLN A 263 4.42 -20.56 12.16
CA GLN A 263 5.82 -21.00 12.07
C GLN A 263 6.82 -19.84 11.95
N TYR A 264 6.44 -18.73 11.30
CA TYR A 264 7.30 -17.55 11.11
C TYR A 264 7.00 -16.41 12.08
N LEU A 265 6.03 -16.57 13.00
CA LEU A 265 5.61 -15.50 13.91
C LEU A 265 6.76 -14.96 14.77
N GLU A 266 7.65 -15.84 15.28
CA GLU A 266 8.85 -15.44 16.04
C GLU A 266 9.89 -14.67 15.20
N TYR A 267 9.76 -14.67 13.87
CA TYR A 267 10.68 -14.04 12.93
C TYR A 267 10.11 -12.76 12.30
N ASP A 268 8.87 -12.38 12.62
CA ASP A 268 8.23 -11.17 12.12
C ASP A 268 8.55 -9.98 13.05
N PRO A 269 9.37 -9.00 12.61
CA PRO A 269 9.77 -7.87 13.46
C PRO A 269 8.62 -6.94 13.86
N PHE A 270 7.45 -7.04 13.22
CA PHE A 270 6.26 -6.26 13.60
C PHE A 270 5.49 -6.92 14.75
N LEU A 271 5.59 -8.24 14.91
CA LEU A 271 4.90 -8.99 15.95
C LEU A 271 5.80 -9.32 17.14
N VAL A 272 7.06 -9.66 16.86
CA VAL A 272 8.06 -10.04 17.85
C VAL A 272 9.33 -9.18 17.66
N PRO A 273 9.75 -8.40 18.67
CA PRO A 273 10.95 -7.58 18.55
C PRO A 273 12.20 -8.43 18.25
N PRO A 274 13.01 -8.07 17.23
CA PRO A 274 14.24 -8.78 16.93
C PRO A 274 15.31 -8.55 18.02
N ASP A 275 16.19 -9.53 18.20
CA ASP A 275 17.35 -9.49 19.12
C ASP A 275 18.60 -9.00 18.35
N PRO A 276 19.31 -7.93 18.77
CA PRO A 276 19.13 -7.20 20.03
C PRO A 276 18.01 -6.15 20.03
N SER A 277 17.75 -5.52 18.88
CA SER A 277 16.69 -4.53 18.74
C SER A 277 16.32 -4.31 17.27
N ASN A 278 15.17 -3.68 17.02
CA ASN A 278 14.77 -3.29 15.67
C ASN A 278 15.54 -2.01 15.26
N PRO A 279 16.41 -2.05 14.23
CA PRO A 279 17.25 -0.91 13.86
C PRO A 279 16.48 0.36 13.51
N TRP A 280 15.22 0.23 13.04
CA TRP A 280 14.37 1.37 12.72
C TRP A 280 13.80 2.10 13.95
N ILE A 281 13.88 1.48 15.13
CA ILE A 281 13.37 2.03 16.40
C ILE A 281 14.54 2.46 17.30
N SER A 282 15.64 1.71 17.29
CA SER A 282 16.79 1.93 18.18
C SER A 282 17.94 2.71 17.54
N ASP A 283 17.93 2.89 16.21
CA ASP A 283 19.06 3.39 15.41
C ASP A 283 20.36 2.55 15.59
N ASP A 284 20.22 1.29 16.03
CA ASP A 284 21.33 0.34 16.19
C ASP A 284 21.31 -0.71 15.06
N THR A 285 22.33 -0.68 14.20
CA THR A 285 22.45 -1.57 13.02
C THR A 285 22.97 -2.97 13.35
N THR A 286 23.26 -3.28 14.62
CA THR A 286 23.83 -4.57 15.04
C THR A 286 23.01 -5.76 14.55
N PHE A 287 21.67 -5.68 14.54
CA PHE A 287 20.81 -6.75 14.04
C PHE A 287 21.10 -7.09 12.56
N TRP A 288 21.28 -6.09 11.69
CA TRP A 288 21.58 -6.31 10.28
C TRP A 288 22.97 -6.94 10.08
N GLU A 289 23.95 -6.54 10.90
CA GLU A 289 25.29 -7.12 10.87
C GLU A 289 25.28 -8.60 11.28
N LEU A 290 24.50 -8.95 12.31
CA LEU A 290 24.32 -10.34 12.75
C LEU A 290 23.63 -11.19 11.68
N GLU A 291 22.59 -10.68 11.00
CA GLU A 291 21.91 -11.40 9.93
C GLU A 291 22.79 -11.56 8.67
N ALA A 292 23.72 -10.64 8.41
CA ALA A 292 24.69 -10.75 7.32
C ALA A 292 25.93 -11.59 7.66
N SER A 293 26.13 -11.92 8.95
CA SER A 293 27.30 -12.65 9.44
C SER A 293 27.44 -14.02 8.78
N LYS A 294 28.69 -14.48 8.66
CA LYS A 294 29.03 -15.86 8.26
C LYS A 294 28.85 -16.85 9.40
N GLU A 295 28.75 -16.37 10.64
CA GLU A 295 28.44 -17.16 11.83
C GLU A 295 26.96 -16.99 12.15
N PRO A 296 26.09 -17.93 11.75
CA PRO A 296 24.65 -17.75 11.86
C PRO A 296 24.19 -17.91 13.31
N GLY A 297 23.33 -17.00 13.77
CA GLY A 297 22.66 -17.12 15.05
C GLY A 297 21.72 -18.33 15.11
N GLN A 298 21.35 -18.74 16.34
CA GLN A 298 20.50 -19.92 16.55
C GLN A 298 19.14 -19.84 15.83
N GLN A 299 18.50 -18.67 15.82
CA GLN A 299 17.21 -18.48 15.14
C GLN A 299 17.35 -18.65 13.62
N ARG A 300 18.38 -18.05 13.02
CA ARG A 300 18.69 -18.23 11.60
C ARG A 300 18.91 -19.70 11.22
N VAL A 301 19.62 -20.47 12.06
CA VAL A 301 19.79 -21.92 11.86
C VAL A 301 18.48 -22.69 12.06
N LYS A 302 17.70 -22.37 13.11
CA LYS A 302 16.39 -23.01 13.38
C LYS A 302 15.43 -22.86 12.19
N ARG A 303 15.47 -21.71 11.51
CA ARG A 303 14.67 -21.41 10.32
C ARG A 303 14.97 -22.33 9.14
N TRP A 304 16.21 -22.79 8.96
CA TRP A 304 16.54 -23.79 7.94
C TRP A 304 15.76 -25.09 8.16
N GLY A 305 15.45 -25.45 9.41
CA GLY A 305 14.63 -26.61 9.75
C GLY A 305 13.19 -26.54 9.24
N PHE A 306 12.69 -25.38 8.80
CA PHE A 306 11.33 -25.23 8.27
C PHE A 306 11.16 -25.84 6.88
N GLY A 307 12.24 -25.92 6.10
CA GLY A 307 12.23 -26.54 4.79
C GLY A 307 13.48 -26.23 3.98
N MET A 308 13.71 -27.03 2.93
CA MET A 308 14.88 -26.91 2.06
C MET A 308 15.00 -25.52 1.43
N ASP A 309 13.87 -24.89 1.12
CA ASP A 309 13.85 -23.55 0.54
C ASP A 309 14.50 -22.50 1.45
N GLU A 310 14.38 -22.62 2.78
CA GLU A 310 14.98 -21.66 3.70
C GLU A 310 16.50 -21.79 3.73
N ALA A 311 17.04 -23.01 3.75
CA ALA A 311 18.49 -23.22 3.65
C ALA A 311 19.04 -22.83 2.26
N LEU A 312 18.31 -23.08 1.18
CA LEU A 312 18.78 -22.74 -0.17
C LEU A 312 18.80 -21.22 -0.43
N LYS A 313 17.89 -20.46 0.19
CA LYS A 313 17.90 -18.99 0.16
C LYS A 313 19.05 -18.41 0.97
N ASP A 314 19.37 -19.02 2.10
CA ASP A 314 20.46 -18.59 2.98
C ASP A 314 21.84 -19.00 2.42
N PRO A 315 22.78 -18.06 2.15
CA PRO A 315 24.11 -18.41 1.66
C PRO A 315 24.88 -19.38 2.58
N VAL A 316 24.78 -19.18 3.89
CA VAL A 316 25.46 -20.04 4.88
C VAL A 316 24.74 -21.37 5.00
N GLY A 317 23.40 -21.36 4.97
CA GLY A 317 22.59 -22.58 4.97
C GLY A 317 22.92 -23.49 3.78
N ARG A 318 23.07 -22.89 2.59
CA ARG A 318 23.49 -23.58 1.36
C ARG A 318 24.90 -24.17 1.48
N GLU A 319 25.84 -23.41 2.04
CA GLU A 319 27.21 -23.88 2.24
C GLU A 319 27.25 -25.08 3.21
N GLN A 320 26.53 -25.01 4.32
CA GLN A 320 26.47 -26.13 5.29
C GLN A 320 25.78 -27.36 4.69
N PHE A 321 24.72 -27.17 3.90
CA PHE A 321 24.06 -28.29 3.22
C PHE A 321 24.97 -28.91 2.15
N LEU A 322 25.67 -28.10 1.36
CA LEU A 322 26.65 -28.59 0.38
C LEU A 322 27.77 -29.39 1.04
N LYS A 323 28.35 -28.86 2.13
CA LYS A 323 29.41 -29.54 2.89
C LYS A 323 28.94 -30.88 3.44
N PHE A 324 27.70 -30.98 3.90
CA PHE A 324 27.10 -32.25 4.31
C PHE A 324 27.03 -33.24 3.14
N LEU A 325 26.53 -32.82 1.97
CA LEU A 325 26.45 -33.69 0.79
C LEU A 325 27.83 -34.13 0.28
N GLU A 326 28.84 -33.26 0.37
CA GLU A 326 30.22 -33.62 0.03
C GLU A 326 30.77 -34.71 0.95
N SER A 327 30.45 -34.65 2.25
CA SER A 327 30.84 -35.69 3.21
C SER A 327 30.16 -37.05 2.94
N GLU A 328 29.02 -37.04 2.25
CA GLU A 328 28.30 -38.25 1.81
C GLU A 328 28.55 -38.59 0.33
N PHE A 329 29.49 -37.90 -0.34
CA PHE A 329 29.79 -38.09 -1.77
C PHE A 329 28.54 -37.98 -2.69
N SER A 330 27.62 -37.05 -2.39
CA SER A 330 26.35 -36.84 -3.12
C SER A 330 26.06 -35.36 -3.44
N SER A 331 27.11 -34.55 -3.59
CA SER A 331 27.01 -33.10 -3.80
C SER A 331 26.63 -32.68 -5.22
N GLU A 332 26.72 -33.58 -6.20
CA GLU A 332 26.42 -33.35 -7.61
C GLU A 332 24.99 -32.84 -7.83
N ASN A 333 24.02 -33.33 -7.06
CA ASN A 333 22.62 -32.93 -7.15
C ASN A 333 22.43 -31.44 -6.82
N LEU A 334 23.03 -30.98 -5.72
CA LEU A 334 22.95 -29.58 -5.32
C LEU A 334 23.76 -28.69 -6.25
N ARG A 335 24.95 -29.14 -6.69
CA ARG A 335 25.78 -28.39 -7.66
C ARG A 335 25.06 -28.19 -8.98
N PHE A 336 24.42 -29.23 -9.52
CA PHE A 336 23.57 -29.13 -10.70
C PHE A 336 22.42 -28.14 -10.48
N TRP A 337 21.68 -28.29 -9.39
CA TRP A 337 20.54 -27.41 -9.09
C TRP A 337 20.96 -25.92 -9.02
N LEU A 338 22.09 -25.64 -8.37
CA LEU A 338 22.66 -24.30 -8.29
C LEU A 338 23.15 -23.77 -9.64
N ALA A 339 23.73 -24.63 -10.48
CA ALA A 339 24.15 -24.27 -11.83
C ALA A 339 22.96 -23.88 -12.72
N VAL A 340 21.82 -24.59 -12.59
CA VAL A 340 20.58 -24.24 -13.29
C VAL A 340 19.96 -22.94 -12.74
N GLU A 341 20.02 -22.71 -11.43
CA GLU A 341 19.59 -21.43 -10.84
C GLU A 341 20.44 -20.24 -11.30
N ASP A 342 21.75 -20.45 -11.46
CA ASP A 342 22.65 -19.46 -12.06
C ASP A 342 22.30 -19.21 -13.53
N LEU A 343 22.10 -20.27 -14.33
CA LEU A 343 21.70 -20.17 -15.74
C LEU A 343 20.49 -19.26 -15.94
N LYS A 344 19.45 -19.41 -15.11
CA LYS A 344 18.23 -18.59 -15.19
C LYS A 344 18.48 -17.10 -14.94
N LYS A 345 19.57 -16.74 -14.25
CA LYS A 345 19.95 -15.36 -13.89
C LYS A 345 20.98 -14.75 -14.86
N ARG A 346 21.59 -15.55 -15.75
CA ARG A 346 22.57 -15.07 -16.73
C ARG A 346 21.97 -14.11 -17.77
N PRO A 347 22.75 -13.19 -18.37
CA PRO A 347 22.33 -12.48 -19.58
C PRO A 347 21.98 -13.45 -20.72
N ILE A 348 20.99 -13.11 -21.55
CA ILE A 348 20.48 -14.05 -22.58
C ILE A 348 21.56 -14.53 -23.56
N ARG A 349 22.57 -13.70 -23.83
CA ARG A 349 23.71 -14.01 -24.70
C ARG A 349 24.63 -15.12 -24.15
N GLU A 350 24.67 -15.30 -22.83
CA GLU A 350 25.52 -16.30 -22.15
C GLU A 350 24.80 -17.64 -21.98
N VAL A 351 23.47 -17.66 -22.09
CA VAL A 351 22.63 -18.84 -21.88
C VAL A 351 23.03 -20.02 -22.78
N PRO A 352 23.27 -19.87 -24.10
CA PRO A 352 23.61 -21.01 -24.95
C PRO A 352 24.91 -21.70 -24.54
N ALA A 353 25.96 -20.94 -24.24
CA ALA A 353 27.24 -21.49 -23.78
C ALA A 353 27.10 -22.17 -22.42
N ARG A 354 26.42 -21.50 -21.48
CA ARG A 354 26.20 -22.04 -20.14
C ARG A 354 25.36 -23.31 -20.13
N VAL A 355 24.39 -23.44 -21.04
CA VAL A 355 23.63 -24.69 -21.22
C VAL A 355 24.54 -25.84 -21.60
N GLN A 356 25.47 -25.64 -22.53
CA GLN A 356 26.39 -26.69 -22.95
C GLN A 356 27.35 -27.08 -21.82
N GLU A 357 27.87 -26.11 -21.05
CA GLU A 357 28.71 -26.39 -19.88
C GLU A 357 27.99 -27.28 -18.86
N ILE A 358 26.76 -26.92 -18.47
CA ILE A 358 25.97 -27.69 -17.51
C ILE A 358 25.66 -29.09 -18.05
N TRP A 359 25.34 -29.20 -19.34
CA TRP A 359 25.11 -30.50 -19.97
C TRP A 359 26.36 -31.40 -19.89
N GLN A 360 27.54 -30.88 -20.25
CA GLN A 360 28.78 -31.64 -20.23
C GLN A 360 29.22 -32.02 -18.80
N GLU A 361 28.97 -31.18 -17.81
CA GLU A 361 29.38 -31.42 -16.43
C GLU A 361 28.51 -32.46 -15.70
N PHE A 362 27.19 -32.47 -15.96
CA PHE A 362 26.23 -33.22 -15.14
C PHE A 362 25.43 -34.30 -15.89
N LEU A 363 25.26 -34.21 -17.21
CA LEU A 363 24.29 -35.05 -17.94
C LEU A 363 24.86 -35.79 -19.15
N ALA A 364 25.95 -35.29 -19.76
CA ALA A 364 26.56 -35.96 -20.89
C ALA A 364 27.05 -37.38 -20.53
N PRO A 365 27.10 -38.31 -21.50
CA PRO A 365 27.70 -39.63 -21.28
C PRO A 365 29.15 -39.50 -20.78
N GLY A 366 29.44 -40.04 -19.59
CA GLY A 366 30.77 -39.90 -18.98
C GLY A 366 31.02 -38.56 -18.29
N ALA A 367 29.97 -37.79 -17.99
CA ALA A 367 30.06 -36.52 -17.26
C ALA A 367 30.82 -36.67 -15.93
N PRO A 368 31.70 -35.70 -15.58
CA PRO A 368 32.53 -35.77 -14.38
C PRO A 368 31.75 -35.67 -13.07
N SER A 369 30.55 -35.08 -13.09
CA SER A 369 29.63 -35.02 -11.95
C SER A 369 28.24 -35.50 -12.36
N ALA A 370 28.19 -36.67 -13.01
CA ALA A 370 26.95 -37.25 -13.53
C ALA A 370 25.87 -37.39 -12.44
N ILE A 371 24.70 -36.78 -12.68
CA ILE A 371 23.53 -36.89 -11.79
C ILE A 371 22.60 -38.02 -12.24
N ASN A 372 21.83 -38.59 -11.30
CA ASN A 372 20.83 -39.59 -11.62
C ASN A 372 19.48 -38.92 -11.95
N LEU A 373 19.02 -39.07 -13.19
CA LEU A 373 17.70 -38.61 -13.66
C LEU A 373 16.88 -39.78 -14.18
N ASP A 374 15.56 -39.68 -14.05
CA ASP A 374 14.66 -40.59 -14.73
C ASP A 374 14.71 -40.42 -16.27
N SER A 375 14.46 -41.50 -17.01
CA SER A 375 14.57 -41.53 -18.47
C SER A 375 13.77 -40.42 -19.15
N LYS A 376 12.55 -40.14 -18.65
CA LYS A 376 11.67 -39.14 -19.26
C LYS A 376 12.25 -37.73 -19.13
N SER A 377 12.75 -37.37 -17.95
CA SER A 377 13.41 -36.08 -17.72
C SER A 377 14.70 -35.94 -18.53
N TYR A 378 15.48 -37.02 -18.63
CA TYR A 378 16.71 -37.06 -19.43
C TYR A 378 16.44 -36.87 -20.93
N ASP A 379 15.47 -37.59 -21.49
CA ASP A 379 15.10 -37.51 -22.91
C ASP A 379 14.60 -36.11 -23.29
N LYS A 380 13.74 -35.54 -22.44
CA LYS A 380 13.21 -34.18 -22.66
C LYS A 380 14.32 -33.13 -22.59
N THR A 381 15.21 -33.24 -21.61
CA THR A 381 16.36 -32.32 -21.48
C THR A 381 17.29 -32.44 -22.69
N THR A 382 17.54 -33.66 -23.18
CA THR A 382 18.35 -33.91 -24.38
C THR A 382 17.81 -33.20 -25.62
N GLN A 383 16.47 -33.17 -25.79
CA GLN A 383 15.84 -32.41 -26.87
C GLN A 383 15.95 -30.90 -26.62
N ASN A 384 15.68 -30.43 -25.40
CA ASN A 384 15.73 -29.01 -25.05
C ASN A 384 17.13 -28.40 -25.21
N VAL A 385 18.20 -29.19 -25.03
CA VAL A 385 19.59 -28.71 -25.20
C VAL A 385 19.93 -28.40 -26.66
N LYS A 386 19.18 -28.95 -27.63
CA LYS A 386 19.35 -28.62 -29.05
C LYS A 386 18.97 -27.18 -29.37
N GLU A 387 18.02 -26.62 -28.61
CA GLU A 387 17.61 -25.23 -28.69
C GLU A 387 17.73 -24.57 -27.30
N PRO A 388 18.96 -24.14 -26.93
CA PRO A 388 19.24 -23.64 -25.58
C PRO A 388 18.37 -22.45 -25.17
N GLY A 389 17.81 -22.52 -23.97
CA GLY A 389 17.02 -21.47 -23.36
C GLY A 389 17.16 -21.46 -21.83
N ARG A 390 16.60 -20.44 -21.18
CA ARG A 390 16.66 -20.31 -19.71
C ARG A 390 15.99 -21.47 -18.95
N TYR A 391 15.06 -22.15 -19.62
CA TYR A 391 14.23 -23.22 -19.06
C TYR A 391 14.62 -24.60 -19.60
N THR A 392 15.77 -24.74 -20.28
CA THR A 392 16.22 -26.02 -20.87
C THR A 392 16.25 -27.17 -19.87
N PHE A 393 16.66 -26.89 -18.62
CA PHE A 393 16.80 -27.88 -17.55
C PHE A 393 15.64 -27.88 -16.54
N GLU A 394 14.49 -27.24 -16.83
CA GLU A 394 13.41 -27.08 -15.84
C GLU A 394 12.89 -28.42 -15.30
N ASP A 395 12.61 -29.39 -16.17
CA ASP A 395 12.15 -30.73 -15.77
C ASP A 395 13.20 -31.48 -14.93
N ALA A 396 14.47 -31.46 -15.37
CA ALA A 396 15.58 -32.09 -14.66
C ALA A 396 15.82 -31.44 -13.29
N GLN A 397 15.76 -30.12 -13.21
CA GLN A 397 15.95 -29.37 -11.97
C GLN A 397 14.80 -29.66 -10.98
N GLU A 398 13.55 -29.73 -11.44
CA GLU A 398 12.40 -30.08 -10.60
C GLU A 398 12.55 -31.50 -10.02
N HIS A 399 12.98 -32.46 -10.85
CA HIS A 399 13.27 -33.82 -10.40
C HIS A 399 14.31 -33.84 -9.27
N ILE A 400 15.47 -33.22 -9.50
CA ILE A 400 16.59 -33.20 -8.55
C ILE A 400 16.20 -32.45 -7.26
N TYR A 401 15.44 -31.36 -7.38
CA TYR A 401 14.93 -30.63 -6.22
C TYR A 401 14.01 -31.52 -5.37
N LYS A 402 13.06 -32.23 -5.98
CA LYS A 402 12.15 -33.14 -5.25
C LYS A 402 12.92 -34.27 -4.58
N LEU A 403 13.89 -34.85 -5.28
CA LEU A 403 14.77 -35.89 -4.73
C LEU A 403 15.49 -35.41 -3.46
N MET A 404 16.19 -34.28 -3.52
CA MET A 404 16.88 -33.70 -2.36
C MET A 404 15.89 -33.35 -1.23
N LYS A 405 14.72 -32.80 -1.57
CA LYS A 405 13.69 -32.41 -0.59
C LYS A 405 13.14 -33.60 0.18
N SER A 406 12.98 -34.76 -0.47
CA SER A 406 12.44 -35.97 0.16
C SER A 406 13.48 -36.85 0.84
N ASP A 407 14.76 -36.76 0.46
CA ASP A 407 15.82 -37.65 0.97
C ASP A 407 16.97 -36.89 1.64
N SER A 408 17.83 -36.22 0.87
CA SER A 408 19.07 -35.64 1.38
C SER A 408 18.84 -34.55 2.44
N TYR A 409 17.82 -33.71 2.27
CA TYR A 409 17.55 -32.61 3.18
C TYR A 409 17.00 -33.06 4.56
N PRO A 410 16.03 -33.98 4.65
CA PRO A 410 15.67 -34.61 5.92
C PRO A 410 16.83 -35.29 6.64
N ARG A 411 17.80 -35.85 5.90
CA ARG A 411 19.03 -36.42 6.48
C ARG A 411 19.96 -35.33 7.01
N PHE A 412 20.14 -34.23 6.28
CA PHE A 412 20.88 -33.05 6.73
C PHE A 412 20.34 -32.49 8.06
N ILE A 413 19.03 -32.27 8.18
CA ILE A 413 18.41 -31.73 9.41
C ILE A 413 18.58 -32.68 10.62
N ARG A 414 18.65 -33.99 10.39
CA ARG A 414 18.90 -35.00 11.44
C ARG A 414 20.39 -35.24 11.72
N SER A 415 21.29 -34.72 10.88
CA SER A 415 22.73 -34.93 11.01
C SER A 415 23.31 -34.26 12.25
N SER A 416 24.41 -34.81 12.78
CA SER A 416 25.15 -34.18 13.88
C SER A 416 25.63 -32.77 13.52
N ALA A 417 26.03 -32.55 12.26
CA ALA A 417 26.49 -31.25 11.77
C ALA A 417 25.43 -30.14 11.98
N TYR A 418 24.18 -30.38 11.58
CA TYR A 418 23.10 -29.42 11.81
C TYR A 418 22.76 -29.26 13.31
N GLN A 419 22.72 -30.36 14.06
CA GLN A 419 22.41 -30.33 15.49
C GLN A 419 23.47 -29.57 16.29
N GLU A 420 24.75 -29.66 15.91
CA GLU A 420 25.84 -28.88 16.52
C GLU A 420 25.70 -27.38 16.26
N LEU A 421 25.35 -26.97 15.03
CA LEU A 421 25.07 -25.57 14.69
C LEU A 421 23.89 -25.02 15.50
N LEU A 422 22.81 -25.80 15.62
CA LEU A 422 21.64 -25.41 16.40
C LEU A 422 21.94 -25.28 17.91
N GLN A 423 22.95 -26.00 18.41
CA GLN A 423 23.38 -25.99 19.81
C GLN A 423 24.51 -25.00 20.13
N ALA A 424 25.13 -24.37 19.13
CA ALA A 424 26.33 -23.54 19.32
C ALA A 424 26.14 -22.39 20.33
N LYS A 425 24.95 -21.78 20.41
CA LYS A 425 24.62 -20.75 21.43
C LYS A 425 24.57 -21.33 22.86
N LYS A 426 24.06 -22.57 23.01
CA LYS A 426 23.96 -23.28 24.30
C LYS A 426 25.32 -23.58 24.93
N LYS A 427 26.37 -23.77 24.12
CA LYS A 427 27.73 -23.99 24.64
C LYS A 427 28.35 -22.70 25.18
N LEU A 428 28.13 -21.55 24.54
CA LEU A 428 28.68 -20.28 25.04
C LEU A 428 28.05 -19.86 26.38
N GLU A 429 26.72 -19.95 26.51
CA GLU A 429 25.99 -19.68 27.76
C GLU A 429 26.41 -20.61 28.90
N ASN A 430 26.49 -21.94 28.66
CA ASN A 430 26.94 -22.89 29.68
C ASN A 430 28.41 -22.68 30.11
N THR A 431 29.25 -22.14 29.22
CA THR A 431 30.66 -21.85 29.53
C THR A 431 30.80 -20.55 30.32
N LEU A 432 29.97 -19.55 30.03
CA LEU A 432 29.81 -18.33 30.83
C LEU A 432 29.25 -18.66 32.23
N ASP A 433 28.25 -19.52 32.33
CA ASP A 433 27.69 -19.98 33.61
C ASP A 433 28.68 -20.86 34.41
N ARG A 434 29.49 -21.71 33.77
CA ARG A 434 30.57 -22.42 34.47
C ARG A 434 31.67 -21.48 34.95
N ARG A 435 32.00 -20.42 34.20
CA ARG A 435 32.99 -19.41 34.62
C ARG A 435 32.49 -18.61 35.83
N THR A 436 31.23 -18.16 35.84
CA THR A 436 30.65 -17.46 36.99
C THR A 436 30.50 -18.37 38.21
N SER A 437 30.22 -19.66 38.01
CA SER A 437 30.13 -20.65 39.09
C SER A 437 31.52 -21.01 39.68
N PHE A 438 32.56 -21.12 38.84
CA PHE A 438 33.94 -21.32 39.30
C PHE A 438 34.50 -20.08 40.01
N GLU A 439 34.17 -18.87 39.55
CA GLU A 439 34.48 -17.63 40.27
C GLU A 439 33.76 -17.55 41.62
N LYS A 440 32.49 -17.96 41.73
CA LYS A 440 31.77 -18.05 43.02
C LYS A 440 32.42 -19.09 43.95
N PHE A 441 32.84 -20.24 43.44
CA PHE A 441 33.50 -21.27 44.22
C PHE A 441 34.87 -20.80 44.75
N THR A 442 35.70 -20.21 43.90
CA THR A 442 37.01 -19.66 44.29
C THR A 442 36.88 -18.49 45.29
N ARG A 443 35.86 -17.63 45.15
CA ARG A 443 35.55 -16.56 46.14
C ARG A 443 35.15 -17.13 47.51
N ASN A 444 34.39 -18.23 47.55
CA ASN A 444 33.96 -18.86 48.80
C ASN A 444 35.10 -19.62 49.49
N VAL A 445 35.97 -20.30 48.74
CA VAL A 445 37.18 -20.95 49.30
C VAL A 445 38.17 -19.90 49.84
N GLY A 446 38.35 -18.78 49.13
CA GLY A 446 39.17 -17.66 49.59
C GLY A 446 38.68 -17.03 50.90
N LYS A 447 37.36 -16.84 51.05
CA LYS A 447 36.76 -16.31 52.29
C LYS A 447 36.87 -17.27 53.49
N SER A 448 36.80 -18.58 53.26
CA SER A 448 36.95 -19.60 54.31
C SER A 448 38.39 -19.67 54.85
N LEU A 449 39.39 -19.50 53.97
CA LEU A 449 40.81 -19.46 54.34
C LEU A 449 41.20 -18.17 55.09
N THR A 450 40.61 -17.03 54.75
CA THR A 450 40.84 -15.77 55.48
C THR A 450 40.14 -15.74 56.84
N SER A 451 38.96 -16.37 56.98
CA SER A 451 38.24 -16.44 58.25
C SER A 451 38.98 -17.29 59.30
N LYS A 452 39.62 -18.40 58.88
CA LYS A 452 40.43 -19.25 59.78
C LYS A 452 41.77 -18.61 60.22
N ARG A 453 42.27 -17.60 59.52
CA ARG A 453 43.51 -16.88 59.89
C ARG A 453 43.26 -15.71 60.85
N LEU A 454 42.06 -15.16 60.88
CA LEU A 454 41.71 -14.00 61.72
C LEU A 454 41.27 -14.38 63.14
N THR A 455 40.88 -15.63 63.39
CA THR A 455 40.50 -16.10 64.74
C THR A 455 41.68 -16.54 65.62
N SER A 456 42.92 -16.60 65.11
CA SER A 456 44.10 -16.94 65.94
C SER A 456 44.95 -15.74 66.38
N LEU A 457 44.56 -14.51 66.03
CA LEU A 457 45.37 -13.30 66.27
C LEU A 457 44.71 -12.26 67.21
N VAL A 458 43.64 -12.64 67.91
CA VAL A 458 43.00 -11.81 68.95
C VAL A 458 43.00 -12.58 70.28
N GLN A 459 44.20 -12.92 70.75
CA GLN A 459 44.49 -13.31 72.13
C GLN A 459 45.94 -12.89 72.45
N SER A 460 46.16 -11.59 72.59
CA SER A 460 47.21 -10.99 73.42
C SER A 460 47.11 -9.47 73.33
N TYR A 461 47.27 -8.85 74.50
CA TYR A 461 47.13 -7.43 74.86
C TYR A 461 45.74 -7.00 75.33
#